data_AF-A0A7X9P9P3-F1
#
_entry.id   AF-A0A7X9P9P3-F1
#
_cell.length_a   1.000
_cell.length_b   1.000
_cell.length_c   1.000
_cell.angle_alpha   90.00
_cell.angle_beta   90.00
_cell.angle_gamma   90.00
#
_symmetry.space_group_name_H-M   'P 1'
#
loop_
_entity.id
_entity.type
_entity.pdbx_description
1 polymer ?
#
loop_
_entity_poly.entity_id
_entity_poly.type
_entity_poly.pdbx_seq_one_letter_code
_entity_poly.pdbx_strand_id
1 'polypeptide(L)'
;MRRIDRRRAGSARKVAKSVATALALLLAAACGRSLYAPPACSDGVDNDDDGRTDLDDPQCSGPGDDDEGPGGAADADAEVEVESGSDADAGDDADIGPDGEGGPDAGDDGDAPVDTGPDGEADTGADGDTGDDGEEADGDAREPCEDGRPCDAMPMGRCVSGACAAIWESTADGDRLGQAVALEGARAPVAPLLSPGLALIGAPEGTAYWGHAAVWEAAGWTEAAAWDGGTALERFGWAVAIGPDLGGSIGLALAVGTMTGAAPAAHGRVAIYGSADPRAPVQELPGLLEGSTFGAAVAWGPDVTGDGVEDLVVGAPTFRPGADTVGAAFLYAGGTWTQVRSWSGTPGSLFGTTVARGPAGGTGRGAMTLVGAPGVDTPASDAGCVYLYEGTADTWSWSQCGEGLLAGFGKALAAGTDVDGDGDGDFAVGSPGWNDRTGKVDLFALSAPWRSWVGSAEGDDFGWAVALGPDADGRAGGELLVGAPGVGGHRGRVLLFRFDEEAPLRVWDGETAGDRFGCAVSLGGDVDGDRRADALIGACGSGFRPGKVYLFGSGSW
;
A
#
# COMPACT_ATOMS: atom_id res chain seq x y z
N MET A 1 30.52 -64.77 9.92
CA MET A 1 29.51 -63.92 9.24
C MET A 1 29.48 -62.55 9.91
N ARG A 2 29.71 -61.46 9.17
CA ARG A 2 29.57 -60.06 9.65
C ARG A 2 29.24 -59.14 8.45
N ARG A 3 27.96 -58.97 8.10
CA ARG A 3 27.54 -58.08 6.98
C ARG A 3 26.11 -57.49 7.09
N ILE A 4 25.55 -57.38 8.29
CA ILE A 4 24.31 -56.65 8.55
C ILE A 4 24.56 -55.67 9.69
N ASP A 5 24.61 -54.36 9.39
CA ASP A 5 24.18 -53.27 10.30
C ASP A 5 24.38 -51.85 9.70
N ARG A 6 25.33 -51.66 8.76
CA ARG A 6 25.68 -50.32 8.23
C ARG A 6 24.49 -49.53 7.63
N ARG A 7 23.38 -50.17 7.23
CA ARG A 7 22.18 -49.47 6.73
C ARG A 7 21.29 -48.86 7.83
N ARG A 8 21.23 -49.43 9.04
CA ARG A 8 20.43 -48.86 10.15
C ARG A 8 21.08 -47.60 10.74
N ALA A 9 22.40 -47.61 10.93
CA ALA A 9 23.15 -46.46 11.42
C ALA A 9 23.04 -45.21 10.51
N GLY A 10 23.00 -45.40 9.18
CA GLY A 10 22.80 -44.31 8.22
C GLY A 10 21.41 -43.68 8.29
N SER A 11 20.36 -44.49 8.44
CA SER A 11 18.98 -44.01 8.58
C SER A 11 18.79 -43.21 9.87
N ALA A 12 19.27 -43.74 11.01
CA ALA A 12 19.21 -43.06 12.30
C ALA A 12 19.92 -41.70 12.29
N ARG A 13 21.07 -41.58 11.61
CA ARG A 13 21.77 -40.30 11.44
C ARG A 13 21.02 -39.30 10.56
N LYS A 14 20.32 -39.74 9.50
CA LYS A 14 19.47 -38.83 8.71
C LYS A 14 18.30 -38.29 9.54
N VAL A 15 17.56 -39.17 10.22
CA VAL A 15 16.44 -38.75 11.08
C VAL A 15 16.91 -37.82 12.20
N ALA A 16 18.03 -38.13 12.86
CA ALA A 16 18.59 -37.26 13.89
C ALA A 16 19.00 -35.87 13.35
N LYS A 17 19.52 -35.78 12.11
CA LYS A 17 19.86 -34.49 11.50
C LYS A 17 18.60 -33.69 11.14
N SER A 18 17.59 -34.32 10.55
CA SER A 18 16.30 -33.67 10.24
C SER A 18 15.57 -33.18 11.50
N VAL A 19 15.57 -33.97 12.58
CA VAL A 19 14.99 -33.56 13.87
C VAL A 19 15.78 -32.42 14.49
N ALA A 20 17.12 -32.42 14.40
CA ALA A 20 17.94 -31.30 14.87
C ALA A 20 17.70 -30.01 14.08
N THR A 21 17.54 -30.08 12.75
CA THR A 21 17.19 -28.90 11.93
C THR A 21 15.79 -28.37 12.23
N ALA A 22 14.79 -29.25 12.39
CA ALA A 22 13.45 -28.84 12.80
C ALA A 22 13.43 -28.22 14.21
N LEU A 23 14.21 -28.77 15.15
CA LEU A 23 14.33 -28.21 16.49
C LEU A 23 15.10 -26.87 16.49
N ALA A 24 16.07 -26.68 15.60
CA ALA A 24 16.77 -25.41 15.42
C ALA A 24 15.85 -24.31 14.86
N LEU A 25 15.02 -24.63 13.86
CA LEU A 25 13.96 -23.74 13.35
C LEU A 25 12.97 -23.35 14.46
N LEU A 26 12.51 -24.33 15.25
CA LEU A 26 11.61 -24.07 16.40
C LEU A 26 12.29 -23.29 17.55
N LEU A 27 13.60 -23.42 17.73
CA LEU A 27 14.36 -22.66 18.74
C LEU A 27 14.70 -21.24 18.29
N ALA A 28 14.92 -21.01 16.99
CA ALA A 28 15.08 -19.68 16.42
C ALA A 28 13.74 -18.91 16.43
N ALA A 29 12.63 -19.57 16.08
CA ALA A 29 11.28 -19.02 16.25
C ALA A 29 10.88 -18.75 17.72
N ALA A 30 11.61 -19.32 18.69
CA ALA A 30 11.42 -19.10 20.12
C ALA A 30 12.44 -18.12 20.74
N CYS A 31 13.25 -17.45 19.93
CA CYS A 31 14.29 -16.52 20.37
C CYS A 31 14.49 -15.42 19.30
N GLY A 32 13.64 -14.39 19.34
CA GLY A 32 13.37 -13.42 18.26
C GLY A 32 14.49 -12.44 17.87
N ARG A 33 15.74 -12.89 17.80
CA ARG A 33 16.65 -12.33 16.79
C ARG A 33 16.07 -12.67 15.42
N SER A 34 16.21 -11.75 14.47
CA SER A 34 15.70 -11.98 13.11
C SER A 34 16.29 -13.26 12.52
N LEU A 35 15.45 -14.02 11.80
CA LEU A 35 15.90 -15.14 10.97
C LEU A 35 16.71 -14.69 9.75
N TYR A 36 16.70 -13.38 9.49
CA TYR A 36 17.42 -12.69 8.45
C TYR A 36 18.10 -11.45 9.07
N ALA A 37 19.40 -11.53 9.33
CA ALA A 37 20.17 -10.30 9.50
C ALA A 37 20.07 -9.50 8.19
N PRO A 38 20.06 -8.16 8.21
CA PRO A 38 20.23 -7.40 6.98
C PRO A 38 21.55 -7.81 6.31
N PRO A 39 21.63 -7.80 4.98
CA PRO A 39 22.90 -7.80 4.26
C PRO A 39 23.81 -6.69 4.78
N ALA A 40 25.13 -6.90 4.80
CA ALA A 40 26.10 -5.94 5.34
C ALA A 40 25.85 -4.51 4.84
N CYS A 41 25.61 -4.37 3.53
CA CYS A 41 25.28 -3.12 2.84
C CYS A 41 23.88 -2.51 3.17
N SER A 42 23.31 -2.85 4.32
CA SER A 42 22.00 -2.41 4.81
C SER A 42 21.77 -2.63 6.32
N ASP A 43 22.81 -2.98 7.09
CA ASP A 43 22.71 -3.33 8.52
C ASP A 43 23.10 -2.18 9.48
N GLY A 44 23.67 -1.09 8.95
CA GLY A 44 24.04 0.10 9.72
C GLY A 44 25.32 -0.05 10.54
N VAL A 45 26.17 -1.03 10.20
CA VAL A 45 27.48 -1.27 10.82
C VAL A 45 28.56 -1.22 9.75
N ASP A 46 29.67 -0.55 10.06
CA ASP A 46 30.91 -0.61 9.28
C ASP A 46 31.51 -2.02 9.43
N ASN A 47 31.32 -2.92 8.44
CA ASN A 47 31.73 -4.32 8.56
C ASN A 47 33.22 -4.56 8.24
N ASP A 48 33.92 -3.62 7.57
CA ASP A 48 35.33 -3.75 7.19
C ASP A 48 36.32 -2.76 7.87
N ASP A 49 35.82 -1.82 8.69
CA ASP A 49 36.54 -0.72 9.37
C ASP A 49 37.13 0.35 8.39
N ASP A 50 36.60 0.55 7.16
CA ASP A 50 36.97 1.68 6.25
C ASP A 50 36.62 3.06 6.83
N GLY A 51 35.54 3.15 7.61
CA GLY A 51 34.90 4.40 8.02
C GLY A 51 33.66 4.77 7.21
N ARG A 52 33.03 3.79 6.56
CA ARG A 52 31.78 3.88 5.79
C ARG A 52 30.76 2.84 6.25
N THR A 53 29.58 2.85 5.64
CA THR A 53 28.44 2.04 6.08
C THR A 53 27.41 1.96 4.97
N ASP A 54 26.83 0.79 4.75
CA ASP A 54 25.72 0.57 3.82
C ASP A 54 26.02 1.12 2.40
N LEU A 55 25.04 1.74 1.75
CA LEU A 55 25.15 2.29 0.39
C LEU A 55 26.06 3.52 0.24
N ASP A 56 26.62 4.05 1.34
CA ASP A 56 27.70 5.05 1.26
C ASP A 56 29.08 4.39 1.05
N ASP A 57 29.19 3.06 1.16
CA ASP A 57 30.40 2.33 0.78
C ASP A 57 30.46 1.96 -0.72
N PRO A 58 31.58 2.22 -1.44
CA PRO A 58 31.71 1.89 -2.86
C PRO A 58 31.81 0.39 -3.19
N GLN A 59 31.98 -0.48 -2.19
CA GLN A 59 32.09 -1.93 -2.33
C GLN A 59 30.69 -2.56 -2.41
N CYS A 60 29.70 -1.94 -1.76
CA CYS A 60 28.29 -2.28 -1.83
C CYS A 60 27.70 -2.08 -3.23
N SER A 61 27.33 -3.18 -3.90
CA SER A 61 26.64 -3.13 -5.20
C SER A 61 25.14 -2.87 -5.08
N GLY A 62 24.55 -3.00 -3.89
CA GLY A 62 23.16 -2.64 -3.58
C GLY A 62 22.70 -3.09 -2.18
N PRO A 63 21.46 -2.75 -1.77
CA PRO A 63 20.96 -3.02 -0.41
C PRO A 63 20.56 -4.48 -0.17
N GLY A 64 20.93 -5.37 -1.09
CA GLY A 64 20.82 -6.83 -0.96
C GLY A 64 22.17 -7.53 -0.81
N ASP A 65 23.27 -6.76 -0.77
CA ASP A 65 24.66 -7.23 -0.86
C ASP A 65 25.25 -7.53 0.53
N ASP A 66 25.83 -8.72 0.70
CA ASP A 66 26.32 -9.22 2.00
C ASP A 66 27.85 -9.18 2.15
N ASP A 67 28.56 -8.49 1.25
CA ASP A 67 30.02 -8.31 1.27
C ASP A 67 30.42 -6.81 1.16
N GLU A 68 30.53 -6.12 2.31
CA GLU A 68 31.25 -4.83 2.43
C GLU A 68 32.78 -5.00 2.33
N GLY A 69 33.30 -6.22 2.13
CA GLY A 69 34.71 -6.53 2.27
C GLY A 69 35.62 -6.09 1.11
N PRO A 70 36.94 -5.95 1.36
CA PRO A 70 37.93 -5.57 0.36
C PRO A 70 38.06 -6.60 -0.77
N GLY A 71 37.33 -6.35 -1.86
CA GLY A 71 37.10 -7.24 -3.00
C GLY A 71 38.31 -8.07 -3.44
N GLY A 72 38.35 -9.31 -2.96
CA GLY A 72 39.45 -10.25 -3.16
C GLY A 72 39.46 -10.85 -4.57
N ALA A 73 40.58 -10.72 -5.29
CA ALA A 73 40.76 -11.42 -6.56
C ALA A 73 40.74 -12.95 -6.34
N ALA A 74 40.07 -13.68 -7.26
CA ALA A 74 39.75 -15.10 -7.12
C ALA A 74 40.92 -15.98 -6.62
N ASP A 75 40.67 -16.70 -5.52
CA ASP A 75 41.62 -17.64 -4.93
C ASP A 75 41.92 -18.79 -5.90
N ALA A 76 43.18 -18.84 -6.36
CA ALA A 76 43.67 -19.90 -7.22
C ALA A 76 44.21 -21.06 -6.37
N ASP A 77 43.33 -22.03 -6.06
CA ASP A 77 43.70 -23.28 -5.39
C ASP A 77 44.75 -24.04 -6.24
N ALA A 78 45.98 -24.11 -5.73
CA ALA A 78 47.13 -24.61 -6.47
C ALA A 78 47.25 -26.14 -6.40
N GLU A 79 46.46 -26.86 -7.22
CA GLU A 79 46.72 -28.29 -7.49
C GLU A 79 47.94 -28.49 -8.41
N VAL A 80 48.62 -29.64 -8.24
CA VAL A 80 49.96 -29.89 -8.80
C VAL A 80 49.87 -30.56 -10.18
N GLU A 81 50.18 -29.82 -11.24
CA GLU A 81 50.42 -30.40 -12.57
C GLU A 81 51.87 -30.88 -12.76
N VAL A 82 52.03 -31.92 -13.57
CA VAL A 82 53.29 -32.63 -13.84
C VAL A 82 53.71 -32.42 -15.30
N GLU A 83 54.99 -32.20 -15.55
CA GLU A 83 55.54 -31.94 -16.89
C GLU A 83 55.24 -33.05 -17.92
N SER A 84 54.41 -32.71 -18.91
CA SER A 84 54.56 -33.07 -20.32
C SER A 84 53.52 -32.26 -21.12
N GLY A 85 53.73 -31.79 -22.33
CA GLY A 85 54.84 -31.97 -23.26
C GLY A 85 54.36 -31.43 -24.62
N SER A 86 55.25 -30.73 -25.31
CA SER A 86 55.14 -30.27 -26.71
C SER A 86 54.30 -31.20 -27.61
N ASP A 87 53.47 -30.69 -28.52
CA ASP A 87 53.92 -30.02 -29.75
C ASP A 87 52.84 -29.12 -30.38
N ALA A 88 53.20 -28.40 -31.44
CA ALA A 88 52.30 -27.62 -32.29
C ALA A 88 52.29 -28.17 -33.72
N ASP A 89 51.15 -28.09 -34.41
CA ASP A 89 51.14 -27.83 -35.86
C ASP A 89 49.82 -27.16 -36.30
N ALA A 90 49.77 -26.71 -37.55
CA ALA A 90 48.60 -26.14 -38.22
C ALA A 90 48.07 -27.09 -39.33
N GLY A 91 47.01 -26.67 -40.04
CA GLY A 91 46.70 -27.21 -41.37
C GLY A 91 45.24 -27.64 -41.61
N ASP A 92 44.56 -26.82 -42.40
CA ASP A 92 43.87 -27.16 -43.67
C ASP A 92 42.74 -28.23 -43.75
N ASP A 93 41.75 -27.87 -44.59
CA ASP A 93 40.89 -28.70 -45.46
C ASP A 93 39.86 -29.72 -44.87
N ALA A 94 38.76 -30.07 -45.57
CA ALA A 94 37.93 -29.36 -46.56
C ALA A 94 36.63 -30.15 -46.90
N ASP A 95 35.65 -29.44 -47.48
CA ASP A 95 34.73 -29.89 -48.56
C ASP A 95 33.51 -30.83 -48.27
N ILE A 96 32.62 -30.85 -49.28
CA ILE A 96 31.47 -31.74 -49.60
C ILE A 96 30.12 -31.38 -48.95
N GLY A 97 29.09 -31.24 -49.80
CA GLY A 97 27.72 -30.80 -49.47
C GLY A 97 26.59 -31.84 -49.67
N PRO A 98 25.58 -31.59 -50.54
CA PRO A 98 24.18 -31.50 -50.08
C PRO A 98 23.23 -32.60 -50.61
N ASP A 99 22.07 -32.23 -51.17
CA ASP A 99 20.88 -33.05 -51.55
C ASP A 99 20.03 -33.51 -50.33
N GLY A 100 18.71 -33.75 -50.37
CA GLY A 100 17.61 -33.67 -51.36
C GLY A 100 16.43 -34.58 -50.89
N GLU A 101 15.16 -34.49 -51.31
CA GLU A 101 14.37 -33.53 -52.14
C GLU A 101 12.86 -33.92 -52.01
N GLY A 102 11.88 -33.03 -52.31
CA GLY A 102 10.50 -33.43 -52.67
C GLY A 102 9.28 -32.76 -51.99
N GLY A 103 8.55 -31.92 -52.75
CA GLY A 103 7.08 -31.71 -52.65
C GLY A 103 6.32 -32.56 -53.70
N PRO A 104 5.15 -32.15 -54.26
CA PRO A 104 4.30 -30.96 -54.02
C PRO A 104 3.00 -31.37 -53.25
N ASP A 105 1.71 -31.04 -53.48
CA ASP A 105 0.82 -30.35 -54.46
C ASP A 105 -0.52 -30.02 -53.69
N ALA A 106 -1.56 -29.30 -54.15
CA ALA A 106 -1.76 -28.07 -54.97
C ALA A 106 -3.28 -27.86 -55.24
N GLY A 107 -3.74 -26.63 -55.56
CA GLY A 107 -5.12 -26.25 -55.98
C GLY A 107 -5.93 -25.50 -54.90
N ASP A 108 -6.44 -24.26 -55.07
CA ASP A 108 -7.29 -23.62 -56.12
C ASP A 108 -8.79 -23.99 -55.97
N ASP A 109 -9.83 -23.13 -56.06
CA ASP A 109 -10.06 -21.70 -56.42
C ASP A 109 -11.35 -21.22 -55.67
N GLY A 110 -11.87 -19.98 -55.66
CA GLY A 110 -11.59 -18.69 -56.36
C GLY A 110 -12.68 -17.62 -56.04
N ASP A 111 -12.66 -16.45 -56.71
CA ASP A 111 -13.37 -15.21 -56.30
C ASP A 111 -14.76 -14.88 -56.90
N ALA A 112 -15.65 -14.28 -56.06
CA ALA A 112 -16.56 -13.12 -56.33
C ALA A 112 -17.69 -13.20 -57.43
N PRO A 113 -18.48 -12.12 -57.72
CA PRO A 113 -19.40 -11.29 -56.86
C PRO A 113 -20.86 -11.17 -57.46
N VAL A 114 -21.61 -10.07 -57.18
CA VAL A 114 -22.87 -9.56 -57.83
C VAL A 114 -24.21 -10.18 -57.32
N ASP A 115 -25.40 -9.54 -57.22
CA ASP A 115 -25.91 -8.14 -56.99
C ASP A 115 -27.48 -8.17 -56.85
N THR A 116 -28.14 -7.05 -56.50
CA THR A 116 -29.59 -6.70 -56.63
C THR A 116 -30.65 -7.22 -55.63
N GLY A 117 -31.58 -6.33 -55.21
CA GLY A 117 -32.94 -6.61 -54.67
C GLY A 117 -34.03 -6.39 -55.76
N PRO A 118 -35.19 -5.69 -55.52
CA PRO A 118 -35.78 -5.19 -54.25
C PRO A 118 -37.35 -5.20 -54.14
N ASP A 119 -37.89 -5.18 -52.91
CA ASP A 119 -39.29 -4.82 -52.51
C ASP A 119 -39.35 -4.61 -50.97
N GLY A 120 -40.23 -3.80 -50.33
CA GLY A 120 -41.47 -3.07 -50.70
C GLY A 120 -42.71 -3.74 -50.07
N GLU A 121 -43.59 -3.16 -49.24
CA GLU A 121 -43.95 -1.80 -48.75
C GLU A 121 -44.37 -1.93 -47.24
N ALA A 122 -44.27 -0.98 -46.30
CA ALA A 122 -44.81 0.39 -46.09
C ALA A 122 -46.21 0.49 -45.39
N ASP A 123 -46.50 1.64 -44.77
CA ASP A 123 -47.69 2.04 -43.97
C ASP A 123 -48.02 1.22 -42.69
N THR A 124 -48.52 1.76 -41.56
CA THR A 124 -48.68 3.12 -40.96
C THR A 124 -48.69 2.90 -39.43
N GLY A 125 -48.42 3.82 -38.49
CA GLY A 125 -48.32 5.28 -38.48
C GLY A 125 -49.09 5.85 -37.26
N ALA A 126 -48.70 7.01 -36.74
CA ALA A 126 -49.42 7.86 -35.75
C ALA A 126 -49.65 7.33 -34.31
N ASP A 127 -49.51 8.09 -33.22
CA ASP A 127 -48.97 9.45 -32.96
C ASP A 127 -48.49 9.51 -31.49
N GLY A 128 -47.59 10.42 -31.11
CA GLY A 128 -47.15 10.53 -29.71
C GLY A 128 -46.00 11.49 -29.39
N ASP A 129 -45.89 12.63 -30.09
CA ASP A 129 -44.83 13.63 -29.86
C ASP A 129 -45.15 14.54 -28.65
N THR A 130 -44.27 14.51 -27.64
CA THR A 130 -43.78 15.71 -26.97
C THR A 130 -42.30 15.52 -26.66
N GLY A 131 -41.43 16.26 -27.33
CA GLY A 131 -40.03 16.38 -26.92
C GLY A 131 -39.89 16.95 -25.50
N ASP A 132 -38.89 16.44 -24.79
CA ASP A 132 -38.21 17.16 -23.72
C ASP A 132 -36.74 17.20 -24.18
N ASP A 133 -36.35 18.34 -24.74
CA ASP A 133 -34.99 18.59 -25.23
C ASP A 133 -34.04 18.66 -24.05
N GLY A 134 -33.50 17.49 -23.69
CA GLY A 134 -32.51 17.33 -22.63
C GLY A 134 -31.26 18.17 -22.93
N GLU A 135 -31.23 19.38 -22.38
CA GLU A 135 -30.02 20.17 -22.25
C GLU A 135 -28.95 19.30 -21.58
N GLU A 136 -27.79 19.17 -22.22
CA GLU A 136 -26.62 18.62 -21.55
C GLU A 136 -26.32 19.55 -20.37
N ALA A 137 -26.48 19.03 -19.16
CA ALA A 137 -26.29 19.78 -17.93
C ALA A 137 -24.79 20.04 -17.69
N ASP A 138 -24.24 20.97 -18.46
CA ASP A 138 -22.99 21.68 -18.17
C ASP A 138 -23.16 22.37 -16.81
N GLY A 139 -22.82 21.65 -15.73
CA GLY A 139 -23.02 22.11 -14.36
C GLY A 139 -22.19 23.36 -14.07
N ASP A 140 -22.79 24.55 -14.16
CA ASP A 140 -22.12 25.80 -13.80
C ASP A 140 -21.71 25.71 -12.32
N ALA A 141 -20.44 26.02 -12.05
CA ALA A 141 -19.77 25.77 -10.78
C ALA A 141 -20.18 26.77 -9.66
N ARG A 142 -21.48 27.09 -9.58
CA ARG A 142 -22.08 28.11 -8.70
C ARG A 142 -23.49 27.79 -8.20
N GLU A 143 -24.07 26.63 -8.52
CA GLU A 143 -25.29 26.23 -7.83
C GLU A 143 -25.01 26.06 -6.32
N PRO A 144 -25.83 26.66 -5.43
CA PRO A 144 -25.66 26.47 -4.00
C PRO A 144 -26.01 25.03 -3.62
N CYS A 145 -25.32 24.47 -2.62
CA CYS A 145 -25.67 23.16 -2.08
C CYS A 145 -27.04 23.18 -1.38
N GLU A 146 -27.53 22.02 -0.91
CA GLU A 146 -28.84 21.87 -0.27
C GLU A 146 -29.03 22.75 0.99
N ASP A 147 -27.93 23.22 1.58
CA ASP A 147 -27.89 24.16 2.71
C ASP A 147 -28.01 25.64 2.31
N GLY A 148 -28.02 25.95 1.01
CA GLY A 148 -28.08 27.30 0.45
C GLY A 148 -26.76 28.08 0.49
N ARG A 149 -25.62 27.45 0.84
CA ARG A 149 -24.31 28.10 0.86
C ARG A 149 -23.60 27.98 -0.50
N PRO A 150 -23.01 29.06 -1.04
CA PRO A 150 -22.13 28.97 -2.20
C PRO A 150 -20.76 28.43 -1.78
N CYS A 151 -20.16 27.55 -2.59
CA CYS A 151 -18.85 26.98 -2.31
C CYS A 151 -17.67 27.95 -2.55
N ASP A 152 -17.94 29.23 -2.85
CA ASP A 152 -16.98 30.33 -3.05
C ASP A 152 -15.96 30.52 -1.91
N ALA A 153 -16.22 29.94 -0.73
CA ALA A 153 -15.32 29.97 0.42
C ALA A 153 -14.09 29.02 0.28
N MET A 154 -14.17 27.99 -0.58
CA MET A 154 -13.07 27.06 -0.83
C MET A 154 -12.45 27.25 -2.23
N PRO A 155 -11.11 27.19 -2.36
CA PRO A 155 -10.46 27.15 -3.67
C PRO A 155 -10.98 26.00 -4.54
N MET A 156 -11.45 26.30 -5.74
CA MET A 156 -12.10 25.36 -6.66
C MET A 156 -13.31 24.59 -6.07
N GLY A 157 -14.00 25.19 -5.09
CA GLY A 157 -15.19 24.64 -4.45
C GLY A 157 -16.31 24.33 -5.43
N ARG A 158 -16.74 23.06 -5.51
CA ARG A 158 -17.92 22.57 -6.23
C ARG A 158 -18.83 21.79 -5.29
N CYS A 159 -20.14 21.72 -5.59
CA CYS A 159 -21.07 20.92 -4.79
C CYS A 159 -21.03 19.45 -5.23
N VAL A 160 -20.71 18.54 -4.31
CA VAL A 160 -20.64 17.08 -4.53
C VAL A 160 -21.51 16.39 -3.49
N SER A 161 -22.52 15.64 -3.93
CA SER A 161 -23.47 14.95 -3.04
C SER A 161 -24.04 15.86 -1.93
N GLY A 162 -24.41 17.09 -2.30
CA GLY A 162 -25.04 18.07 -1.40
C GLY A 162 -24.10 18.70 -0.35
N ALA A 163 -22.78 18.55 -0.48
CA ALA A 163 -21.77 19.21 0.36
C ALA A 163 -20.75 19.94 -0.54
N CYS A 164 -20.12 21.00 -0.04
CA CYS A 164 -19.05 21.66 -0.78
C CYS A 164 -17.76 20.85 -0.69
N ALA A 165 -17.05 20.70 -1.81
CA ALA A 165 -15.74 20.08 -1.88
C ALA A 165 -14.77 20.94 -2.71
N ALA A 166 -13.54 21.11 -2.23
CA ALA A 166 -12.42 21.49 -3.10
C ALA A 166 -11.99 20.24 -3.89
N ILE A 167 -11.92 20.33 -5.22
CA ILE A 167 -11.67 19.17 -6.10
C ILE A 167 -10.48 19.47 -7.01
N TRP A 168 -9.49 18.59 -6.98
CA TRP A 168 -8.41 18.55 -7.97
C TRP A 168 -8.53 17.31 -8.85
N GLU A 169 -8.30 17.49 -10.15
CA GLU A 169 -8.37 16.47 -11.18
C GLU A 169 -7.05 16.48 -11.95
N SER A 170 -6.49 15.30 -12.21
CA SER A 170 -5.27 15.21 -13.01
C SER A 170 -5.54 15.46 -14.49
N THR A 171 -4.54 15.98 -15.18
CA THR A 171 -4.51 16.06 -16.65
C THR A 171 -3.73 14.89 -17.29
N ALA A 172 -3.27 13.93 -16.48
CA ALA A 172 -2.50 12.76 -16.92
C ALA A 172 -3.36 11.48 -16.93
N ASP A 173 -3.55 10.91 -18.13
CA ASP A 173 -4.33 9.68 -18.32
C ASP A 173 -3.75 8.50 -17.51
N GLY A 174 -4.57 7.89 -16.66
CA GLY A 174 -4.23 6.69 -15.90
C GLY A 174 -3.16 6.89 -14.82
N ASP A 175 -2.95 8.13 -14.34
CA ASP A 175 -1.99 8.45 -13.27
C ASP A 175 -2.38 7.89 -11.89
N ARG A 176 -3.69 7.69 -11.69
CA ARG A 176 -4.33 7.29 -10.43
C ARG A 176 -4.05 8.25 -9.28
N LEU A 177 -4.07 9.56 -9.57
CA LEU A 177 -4.11 10.61 -8.54
C LEU A 177 -5.16 10.31 -7.46
N GLY A 178 -4.76 10.35 -6.20
CA GLY A 178 -5.61 9.96 -5.08
C GLY A 178 -5.61 8.47 -4.76
N GLN A 179 -4.68 7.67 -5.30
CA GLN A 179 -4.50 6.26 -4.91
C GLN A 179 -4.05 6.11 -3.46
N ALA A 180 -3.37 7.11 -2.91
CA ALA A 180 -3.10 7.24 -1.49
C ALA A 180 -3.26 8.71 -1.09
N VAL A 181 -3.82 8.94 0.11
CA VAL A 181 -4.07 10.28 0.66
C VAL A 181 -3.84 10.27 2.17
N ALA A 182 -3.30 11.36 2.71
CA ALA A 182 -3.17 11.59 4.14
C ALA A 182 -3.39 13.07 4.48
N LEU A 183 -4.18 13.35 5.53
CA LEU A 183 -4.26 14.66 6.18
C LEU A 183 -3.43 14.69 7.46
N GLU A 184 -2.87 15.86 7.75
CA GLU A 184 -2.31 16.19 9.06
C GLU A 184 -3.39 16.11 10.15
N GLY A 185 -3.01 15.87 11.42
CA GLY A 185 -3.94 15.84 12.54
C GLY A 185 -4.77 14.55 12.71
N ALA A 186 -4.76 13.64 11.74
CA ALA A 186 -5.49 12.35 11.74
C ALA A 186 -5.03 11.30 12.80
N ARG A 187 -4.31 11.70 13.86
CA ARG A 187 -3.75 10.79 14.89
C ARG A 187 -3.72 11.32 16.33
N ALA A 188 -4.39 12.45 16.63
CA ALA A 188 -4.20 13.15 17.90
C ALA A 188 -5.31 12.89 18.94
N PRO A 189 -5.07 12.13 20.03
CA PRO A 189 -5.99 12.03 21.17
C PRO A 189 -5.85 13.20 22.17
N VAL A 190 -4.81 14.03 22.04
CA VAL A 190 -4.59 15.24 22.85
C VAL A 190 -4.11 16.37 21.94
N ALA A 191 -4.83 17.49 21.95
CA ALA A 191 -4.60 18.60 21.03
C ALA A 191 -3.25 19.33 21.24
N PRO A 192 -2.48 19.56 20.17
CA PRO A 192 -2.02 20.89 19.78
C PRO A 192 -3.08 21.60 18.91
N LEU A 193 -2.79 22.84 18.52
CA LEU A 193 -3.63 23.60 17.59
C LEU A 193 -3.81 22.81 16.29
N LEU A 194 -5.07 22.61 15.87
CA LEU A 194 -5.35 22.14 14.53
C LEU A 194 -4.81 23.19 13.54
N SER A 195 -3.92 22.75 12.66
CA SER A 195 -3.28 23.58 11.64
C SER A 195 -4.19 23.69 10.42
N PRO A 196 -3.94 24.64 9.49
CA PRO A 196 -4.58 24.65 8.16
C PRO A 196 -4.29 23.40 7.30
N GLY A 197 -3.53 22.44 7.83
CA GLY A 197 -3.38 21.07 7.35
C GLY A 197 -2.46 20.92 6.15
N LEU A 198 -1.44 20.08 6.26
CA LEU A 198 -0.85 19.46 5.07
C LEU A 198 -1.74 18.32 4.57
N ALA A 199 -1.95 18.30 3.25
CA ALA A 199 -2.51 17.18 2.51
C ALA A 199 -1.40 16.55 1.66
N LEU A 200 -1.14 15.26 1.87
CA LEU A 200 -0.15 14.48 1.13
C LEU A 200 -0.88 13.48 0.21
N ILE A 201 -0.59 13.53 -1.09
CA ILE A 201 -1.35 12.84 -2.13
C ILE A 201 -0.41 12.04 -3.04
N GLY A 202 -0.77 10.79 -3.35
CA GLY A 202 -0.07 9.92 -4.29
C GLY A 202 -0.80 9.73 -5.64
N ALA A 203 -0.02 9.71 -6.72
CA ALA A 203 -0.41 9.41 -8.10
C ALA A 203 0.58 8.39 -8.73
N PRO A 204 0.50 7.10 -8.35
CA PRO A 204 1.59 6.15 -8.55
C PRO A 204 1.66 5.47 -9.93
N GLU A 205 0.84 5.87 -10.92
CA GLU A 205 0.83 5.24 -12.24
C GLU A 205 1.20 6.22 -13.37
N GLY A 206 0.41 6.33 -14.44
CA GLY A 206 0.68 7.25 -15.54
C GLY A 206 1.82 6.81 -16.45
N THR A 207 2.47 7.76 -17.14
CA THR A 207 3.43 7.45 -18.22
C THR A 207 4.62 6.64 -17.71
N ALA A 208 4.72 5.39 -18.18
CA ALA A 208 5.72 4.39 -17.77
C ALA A 208 5.76 4.06 -16.27
N TYR A 209 4.71 4.41 -15.51
CA TYR A 209 4.53 4.04 -14.09
C TYR A 209 5.72 4.43 -13.18
N TRP A 210 6.31 5.61 -13.40
CA TRP A 210 7.31 6.17 -12.48
C TRP A 210 6.64 6.44 -11.13
N GLY A 211 5.42 6.98 -11.17
CA GLY A 211 4.66 7.40 -10.01
C GLY A 211 5.11 8.76 -9.49
N HIS A 212 4.22 9.42 -8.78
CA HIS A 212 4.33 10.80 -8.35
C HIS A 212 3.67 10.98 -6.97
N ALA A 213 4.16 11.93 -6.19
CA ALA A 213 3.51 12.36 -4.95
C ALA A 213 3.66 13.87 -4.75
N ALA A 214 2.66 14.50 -4.13
CA ALA A 214 2.65 15.94 -3.88
C ALA A 214 2.12 16.26 -2.48
N VAL A 215 2.71 17.27 -1.85
CA VAL A 215 2.26 17.85 -0.57
C VAL A 215 1.70 19.25 -0.80
N TRP A 216 0.52 19.49 -0.23
CA TRP A 216 -0.29 20.69 -0.42
C TRP A 216 -0.62 21.34 0.92
N GLU A 217 -0.59 22.67 0.97
CA GLU A 217 -1.23 23.45 2.04
C GLU A 217 -2.75 23.36 1.80
N ALA A 218 -3.48 22.58 2.62
CA ALA A 218 -4.84 22.18 2.32
C ALA A 218 -5.82 23.38 2.35
N ALA A 219 -5.67 24.30 3.31
CA ALA A 219 -6.56 25.48 3.41
C ALA A 219 -6.34 26.50 2.26
N GLY A 220 -5.13 26.54 1.69
CA GLY A 220 -4.85 27.31 0.48
C GLY A 220 -5.19 26.55 -0.80
N TRP A 221 -5.33 25.23 -0.72
CA TRP A 221 -5.27 24.28 -1.85
C TRP A 221 -4.12 24.61 -2.82
N THR A 222 -2.92 24.83 -2.26
CA THR A 222 -1.70 25.13 -3.01
C THR A 222 -0.63 24.07 -2.80
N GLU A 223 -0.10 23.51 -3.88
CA GLU A 223 1.08 22.63 -3.89
C GLU A 223 2.27 23.36 -3.24
N ALA A 224 2.84 22.74 -2.20
CA ALA A 224 4.05 23.20 -1.52
C ALA A 224 5.31 22.54 -2.10
N ALA A 225 5.20 21.26 -2.48
CA ALA A 225 6.19 20.53 -3.27
C ALA A 225 5.59 19.27 -3.91
N ALA A 226 6.26 18.76 -4.94
CA ALA A 226 5.94 17.51 -5.59
C ALA A 226 7.21 16.77 -6.04
N TRP A 227 7.08 15.45 -6.21
CA TRP A 227 8.18 14.52 -6.43
C TRP A 227 7.77 13.40 -7.39
N ASP A 228 8.66 13.06 -8.33
CA ASP A 228 8.52 11.93 -9.24
C ASP A 228 9.39 10.74 -8.80
N GLY A 229 8.98 9.53 -9.17
CA GLY A 229 9.80 8.34 -9.03
C GLY A 229 11.08 8.41 -9.87
N GLY A 230 12.17 7.79 -9.40
CA GLY A 230 13.48 7.83 -10.05
C GLY A 230 13.59 6.93 -11.29
N THR A 231 12.72 5.92 -11.40
CA THR A 231 12.77 4.87 -12.43
C THR A 231 11.37 4.46 -12.92
N ALA A 232 11.30 3.85 -14.10
CA ALA A 232 10.05 3.30 -14.63
C ALA A 232 9.61 2.03 -13.87
N LEU A 233 8.30 1.82 -13.73
CA LEU A 233 7.67 0.73 -12.96
C LEU A 233 7.88 0.78 -11.43
N GLU A 234 8.46 1.88 -10.93
CA GLU A 234 8.71 2.15 -9.51
C GLU A 234 7.42 2.37 -8.71
N ARG A 235 6.44 3.04 -9.32
CA ARG A 235 5.14 3.38 -8.69
C ARG A 235 5.31 4.14 -7.38
N PHE A 236 6.15 5.18 -7.41
CA PHE A 236 6.34 6.11 -6.30
C PHE A 236 5.03 6.82 -5.94
N GLY A 237 4.78 7.08 -4.66
CA GLY A 237 3.48 7.59 -4.20
C GLY A 237 2.39 6.51 -4.06
N TRP A 238 2.76 5.22 -3.98
CA TRP A 238 1.79 4.14 -3.81
C TRP A 238 1.15 4.14 -2.41
N ALA A 239 1.94 4.48 -1.40
CA ALA A 239 1.50 4.72 -0.04
C ALA A 239 2.11 6.02 0.49
N VAL A 240 1.37 6.76 1.29
CA VAL A 240 1.81 8.06 1.84
C VAL A 240 1.42 8.19 3.31
N ALA A 241 2.29 8.78 4.13
CA ALA A 241 2.00 9.08 5.53
C ALA A 241 2.74 10.33 6.02
N ILE A 242 1.96 11.35 6.41
CA ILE A 242 2.43 12.48 7.22
C ILE A 242 2.75 11.96 8.63
N GLY A 243 3.82 12.42 9.26
CA GLY A 243 4.39 11.92 10.51
C GLY A 243 4.67 13.02 11.55
N PRO A 244 5.61 12.80 12.48
CA PRO A 244 5.94 13.77 13.53
C PRO A 244 6.67 15.00 12.98
N ASP A 245 6.71 16.08 13.76
CA ASP A 245 7.70 17.15 13.56
C ASP A 245 9.08 16.65 14.01
N LEU A 246 10.00 16.47 13.06
CA LEU A 246 11.41 16.14 13.31
C LEU A 246 12.21 17.37 13.80
N GLY A 247 11.57 18.55 13.79
CA GLY A 247 12.05 19.78 14.39
C GLY A 247 13.08 20.54 13.54
N GLY A 248 13.66 21.57 14.16
CA GLY A 248 14.74 22.38 13.58
C GLY A 248 14.35 23.06 12.27
N SER A 249 14.95 22.61 11.17
CA SER A 249 14.66 23.06 9.80
C SER A 249 14.15 21.92 8.92
N ILE A 250 13.64 20.85 9.51
CA ILE A 250 13.09 19.68 8.81
C ILE A 250 11.57 19.75 8.80
N GLY A 251 10.94 20.01 9.95
CA GLY A 251 9.47 20.05 10.04
C GLY A 251 8.84 18.65 10.07
N LEU A 252 7.60 18.55 9.60
CA LEU A 252 6.83 17.32 9.56
C LEU A 252 7.47 16.30 8.62
N ALA A 253 7.62 15.05 9.07
CA ALA A 253 8.08 13.93 8.26
C ALA A 253 7.01 13.49 7.26
N LEU A 254 7.36 13.37 5.99
CA LEU A 254 6.46 12.96 4.91
C LEU A 254 7.01 11.68 4.28
N ALA A 255 6.48 10.52 4.68
CA ALA A 255 6.88 9.23 4.15
C ALA A 255 6.11 8.92 2.85
N VAL A 256 6.83 8.54 1.80
CA VAL A 256 6.29 8.19 0.48
C VAL A 256 6.90 6.86 0.01
N GLY A 257 6.04 5.86 -0.24
CA GLY A 257 6.44 4.50 -0.59
C GLY A 257 6.19 4.10 -2.05
N THR A 258 6.88 3.05 -2.48
CA THR A 258 6.82 2.45 -3.83
C THR A 258 6.09 1.10 -3.86
N MET A 259 5.60 0.66 -5.02
CA MET A 259 5.18 -0.74 -5.23
C MET A 259 5.72 -1.33 -6.55
N THR A 260 6.85 -2.03 -6.46
CA THR A 260 7.58 -2.60 -7.61
C THR A 260 7.05 -3.97 -8.03
N GLY A 261 5.94 -3.98 -8.77
CA GLY A 261 5.30 -5.22 -9.26
C GLY A 261 5.85 -5.80 -10.58
N ALA A 262 6.75 -5.10 -11.29
CA ALA A 262 7.10 -5.41 -12.68
C ALA A 262 8.56 -5.19 -13.12
N ALA A 263 9.38 -4.51 -12.31
CA ALA A 263 10.83 -4.46 -12.50
C ALA A 263 11.48 -5.49 -11.56
N PRO A 264 12.24 -6.50 -12.04
CA PRO A 264 12.83 -7.51 -11.17
C PRO A 264 13.72 -6.88 -10.09
N ALA A 265 14.80 -6.20 -10.52
CA ALA A 265 15.86 -5.64 -9.67
C ALA A 265 15.44 -4.48 -8.76
N ALA A 266 14.13 -4.24 -8.56
CA ALA A 266 13.61 -3.11 -7.79
C ALA A 266 13.03 -3.59 -6.46
N HIS A 267 13.80 -3.41 -5.39
CA HIS A 267 13.47 -3.88 -4.05
C HIS A 267 12.26 -3.16 -3.41
N GLY A 268 11.96 -1.96 -3.93
CA GLY A 268 11.11 -0.96 -3.28
C GLY A 268 11.92 -0.05 -2.36
N ARG A 269 11.38 1.12 -2.00
CA ARG A 269 11.92 2.03 -0.97
C ARG A 269 10.81 2.85 -0.32
N VAL A 270 11.16 3.55 0.76
CA VAL A 270 10.41 4.68 1.29
C VAL A 270 11.31 5.91 1.31
N ALA A 271 10.89 7.00 0.69
CA ALA A 271 11.53 8.31 0.81
C ALA A 271 10.83 9.12 1.92
N ILE A 272 11.62 9.82 2.75
CA ILE A 272 11.12 10.62 3.87
C ILE A 272 11.56 12.06 3.64
N TYR A 273 10.61 12.97 3.46
CA TYR A 273 10.86 14.42 3.28
C TYR A 273 10.53 15.19 4.56
N GLY A 274 11.10 16.38 4.70
CA GLY A 274 10.72 17.33 5.74
C GLY A 274 9.89 18.48 5.16
N SER A 275 8.77 18.85 5.79
CA SER A 275 7.91 19.92 5.29
C SER A 275 8.55 21.32 5.23
N ALA A 276 9.68 21.56 5.93
CA ALA A 276 10.36 22.85 5.96
C ALA A 276 11.39 23.07 4.83
N ASP A 277 11.95 22.01 4.25
CA ASP A 277 12.63 22.06 2.93
C ASP A 277 12.34 20.78 2.13
N PRO A 278 11.13 20.65 1.56
CA PRO A 278 10.67 19.42 0.91
C PRO A 278 11.34 19.13 -0.45
N ARG A 279 12.48 19.75 -0.79
CA ARG A 279 13.12 19.61 -2.11
C ARG A 279 13.91 18.31 -2.31
N ALA A 280 14.28 17.64 -1.22
CA ALA A 280 15.06 16.41 -1.23
C ALA A 280 14.64 15.53 -0.04
N PRO A 281 14.80 14.19 -0.13
CA PRO A 281 14.58 13.33 1.03
C PRO A 281 15.60 13.66 2.12
N VAL A 282 15.13 13.67 3.37
CA VAL A 282 15.91 13.68 4.61
C VAL A 282 16.55 12.31 4.83
N GLN A 283 15.85 11.25 4.42
CA GLN A 283 16.30 9.87 4.42
C GLN A 283 15.60 9.10 3.29
N GLU A 284 16.28 8.12 2.70
CA GLU A 284 15.63 7.03 1.97
C GLU A 284 15.88 5.70 2.70
N LEU A 285 14.85 4.86 2.80
CA LEU A 285 14.91 3.51 3.36
C LEU A 285 14.80 2.51 2.20
N PRO A 286 15.89 1.81 1.81
CA PRO A 286 15.84 0.82 0.75
C PRO A 286 15.17 -0.48 1.22
N GLY A 287 14.49 -1.18 0.31
CA GLY A 287 14.04 -2.54 0.55
C GLY A 287 15.21 -3.52 0.58
N LEU A 288 15.21 -4.42 1.57
CA LEU A 288 16.32 -5.39 1.77
C LEU A 288 16.38 -6.49 0.70
N LEU A 289 15.31 -6.75 -0.04
CA LEU A 289 15.23 -7.85 -1.02
C LEU A 289 14.56 -7.46 -2.34
N GLU A 290 15.11 -7.99 -3.42
CA GLU A 290 14.61 -7.89 -4.79
C GLU A 290 13.13 -8.30 -4.87
N GLY A 291 12.29 -7.45 -5.48
CA GLY A 291 10.86 -7.71 -5.64
C GLY A 291 10.06 -7.85 -4.34
N SER A 292 10.56 -7.38 -3.19
CA SER A 292 9.86 -7.48 -1.89
C SER A 292 8.70 -6.50 -1.69
N THR A 293 8.51 -5.55 -2.61
CA THR A 293 7.53 -4.45 -2.57
C THR A 293 7.57 -3.64 -1.26
N PHE A 294 8.78 -3.42 -0.74
CA PHE A 294 9.00 -2.54 0.40
C PHE A 294 8.50 -1.12 0.10
N GLY A 295 7.70 -0.56 1.01
CA GLY A 295 7.00 0.72 0.81
C GLY A 295 5.57 0.59 0.30
N ALA A 296 5.05 -0.63 0.08
CA ALA A 296 3.66 -0.87 -0.33
C ALA A 296 2.62 -0.35 0.70
N ALA A 297 3.02 -0.20 1.97
CA ALA A 297 2.28 0.48 3.01
C ALA A 297 3.25 1.17 3.99
N VAL A 298 2.86 2.33 4.53
CA VAL A 298 3.66 3.10 5.51
C VAL A 298 2.76 3.68 6.61
N ALA A 299 3.19 3.64 7.87
CA ALA A 299 2.47 4.25 8.99
C ALA A 299 3.42 4.68 10.11
N TRP A 300 3.40 5.96 10.48
CA TRP A 300 3.97 6.45 11.73
C TRP A 300 3.03 6.18 12.91
N GLY A 301 3.57 6.20 14.12
CA GLY A 301 2.82 6.17 15.36
C GLY A 301 3.74 6.31 16.57
N PRO A 302 3.25 6.10 17.80
CA PRO A 302 4.01 6.47 18.99
C PRO A 302 5.40 5.81 19.08
N ASP A 303 6.32 6.57 19.67
CA ASP A 303 7.67 6.16 20.06
C ASP A 303 7.65 4.86 20.88
N VAL A 304 8.42 3.87 20.46
CA VAL A 304 8.69 2.62 21.20
C VAL A 304 10.17 2.42 21.51
N THR A 305 11.03 3.38 21.14
CA THR A 305 12.46 3.40 21.47
C THR A 305 12.76 4.18 22.76
N GLY A 306 11.97 5.22 23.05
CA GLY A 306 12.16 6.18 24.13
C GLY A 306 13.05 7.38 23.76
N ASP A 307 13.28 7.66 22.47
CA ASP A 307 14.06 8.81 22.01
C ASP A 307 13.25 10.13 21.91
N GLY A 308 11.91 10.04 21.90
CA GLY A 308 10.99 11.17 21.81
C GLY A 308 10.45 11.47 20.41
N VAL A 309 10.74 10.64 19.39
CA VAL A 309 10.25 10.79 18.00
C VAL A 309 9.29 9.64 17.67
N GLU A 310 8.25 9.90 16.86
CA GLU A 310 7.35 8.82 16.40
C GLU A 310 8.06 7.87 15.42
N ASP A 311 7.93 6.57 15.66
CA ASP A 311 8.56 5.53 14.85
C ASP A 311 7.74 5.17 13.59
N LEU A 312 8.43 4.78 12.53
CA LEU A 312 7.85 4.42 11.24
C LEU A 312 7.75 2.90 11.07
N VAL A 313 6.59 2.41 10.64
CA VAL A 313 6.44 1.02 10.15
C VAL A 313 6.23 1.02 8.63
N VAL A 314 6.93 0.11 7.95
CA VAL A 314 6.89 -0.10 6.50
C VAL A 314 6.47 -1.54 6.18
N GLY A 315 5.52 -1.70 5.26
CA GLY A 315 5.07 -2.99 4.74
C GLY A 315 5.83 -3.44 3.49
N ALA A 316 6.03 -4.75 3.35
CA ALA A 316 6.68 -5.43 2.23
C ALA A 316 5.98 -6.78 1.93
N PRO A 317 4.77 -6.76 1.32
CA PRO A 317 3.89 -7.93 1.23
C PRO A 317 4.44 -9.08 0.37
N THR A 318 5.37 -8.81 -0.54
CA THR A 318 5.99 -9.85 -1.38
C THR A 318 7.33 -10.37 -0.85
N PHE A 319 7.80 -9.86 0.30
CA PHE A 319 9.08 -10.24 0.94
C PHE A 319 9.29 -11.77 1.00
N ARG A 320 10.48 -12.18 0.54
CA ARG A 320 10.83 -13.57 0.22
C ARG A 320 12.31 -13.84 0.61
N PRO A 321 12.62 -14.14 1.89
CA PRO A 321 13.97 -14.45 2.34
C PRO A 321 14.37 -15.91 2.04
N GLY A 322 13.87 -16.49 0.95
CA GLY A 322 13.93 -17.91 0.65
C GLY A 322 13.15 -18.30 -0.61
N ALA A 323 12.59 -19.50 -0.66
CA ALA A 323 11.77 -19.92 -1.81
C ALA A 323 10.36 -19.31 -1.81
N ASP A 324 9.79 -19.10 -0.62
CA ASP A 324 8.40 -18.73 -0.41
C ASP A 324 8.24 -17.22 -0.13
N THR A 325 7.27 -16.58 -0.79
CA THR A 325 6.81 -15.23 -0.39
C THR A 325 6.03 -15.36 0.91
N VAL A 326 6.55 -14.76 1.97
CA VAL A 326 5.94 -14.75 3.31
C VAL A 326 5.33 -13.39 3.67
N GLY A 327 5.85 -12.31 3.07
CA GLY A 327 5.51 -10.95 3.46
C GLY A 327 6.17 -10.53 4.79
N ALA A 328 6.49 -9.25 4.92
CA ALA A 328 7.09 -8.68 6.14
C ALA A 328 6.57 -7.27 6.43
N ALA A 329 6.74 -6.86 7.69
CA ALA A 329 6.63 -5.47 8.12
C ALA A 329 7.85 -5.11 8.99
N PHE A 330 8.39 -3.91 8.81
CA PHE A 330 9.63 -3.44 9.41
C PHE A 330 9.36 -2.16 10.21
N LEU A 331 9.95 -2.04 11.40
CA LEU A 331 9.83 -0.90 12.32
C LEU A 331 11.19 -0.19 12.41
N TYR A 332 11.20 1.11 12.11
CA TYR A 332 12.37 1.97 12.11
C TYR A 332 12.23 3.11 13.13
N ALA A 333 13.31 3.42 13.82
CA ALA A 333 13.38 4.49 14.80
C ALA A 333 13.21 5.87 14.14
N GLY A 334 12.28 6.69 14.63
CA GLY A 334 11.92 7.96 13.98
C GLY A 334 13.04 9.01 13.93
N GLY A 335 13.93 9.03 14.93
CA GLY A 335 15.05 9.99 14.99
C GLY A 335 16.37 9.52 14.39
N THR A 336 16.55 8.20 14.20
CA THR A 336 17.85 7.60 13.82
C THR A 336 17.78 6.67 12.61
N TRP A 337 16.58 6.37 12.11
CA TRP A 337 16.32 5.47 10.97
C TRP A 337 16.81 4.03 11.15
N THR A 338 17.26 3.64 12.35
CA THR A 338 17.72 2.28 12.64
C THR A 338 16.55 1.29 12.73
N GLN A 339 16.73 0.07 12.20
CA GLN A 339 15.68 -0.95 12.21
C GLN A 339 15.54 -1.61 13.60
N VAL A 340 14.46 -1.28 14.31
CA VAL A 340 14.16 -1.76 15.66
C VAL A 340 13.56 -3.16 15.65
N ARG A 341 12.65 -3.45 14.71
CA ARG A 341 11.94 -4.73 14.63
C ARG A 341 11.57 -5.09 13.19
N SER A 342 11.36 -6.39 12.97
CA SER A 342 10.80 -6.94 11.75
C SER A 342 9.91 -8.11 12.11
N TRP A 343 8.73 -8.20 11.50
CA TRP A 343 7.81 -9.32 11.62
C TRP A 343 7.57 -9.92 10.23
N SER A 344 7.22 -11.21 10.16
CA SER A 344 6.97 -11.90 8.88
C SER A 344 5.79 -12.84 8.96
N GLY A 345 5.10 -12.99 7.84
CA GLY A 345 3.92 -13.85 7.73
C GLY A 345 4.22 -15.32 7.46
N THR A 346 3.19 -16.06 7.07
CA THR A 346 3.32 -17.41 6.51
C THR A 346 3.39 -17.35 4.98
N PRO A 347 3.90 -18.40 4.30
CA PRO A 347 3.84 -18.49 2.84
C PRO A 347 2.45 -18.16 2.28
N GLY A 348 2.40 -17.28 1.27
CA GLY A 348 1.16 -16.82 0.61
C GLY A 348 0.39 -15.72 1.35
N SER A 349 0.66 -15.45 2.63
CA SER A 349 -0.19 -14.60 3.47
C SER A 349 -0.27 -13.11 3.08
N LEU A 350 0.68 -12.62 2.27
CA LEU A 350 0.85 -11.20 1.92
C LEU A 350 0.94 -10.28 3.17
N PHE A 351 1.53 -10.78 4.25
CA PHE A 351 1.74 -10.04 5.49
C PHE A 351 2.52 -8.75 5.24
N GLY A 352 2.00 -7.61 5.70
CA GLY A 352 2.53 -6.29 5.37
C GLY A 352 1.90 -5.64 4.15
N THR A 353 0.78 -6.17 3.62
CA THR A 353 -0.02 -5.47 2.58
C THR A 353 -0.57 -4.14 3.10
N THR A 354 -0.86 -4.09 4.40
CA THR A 354 -1.29 -2.90 5.13
C THR A 354 -0.59 -2.87 6.47
N VAL A 355 -0.33 -1.66 6.97
CA VAL A 355 0.17 -1.40 8.32
C VAL A 355 -0.57 -0.19 8.90
N ALA A 356 -0.82 -0.21 10.21
CA ALA A 356 -1.37 0.94 10.94
C ALA A 356 -0.76 0.98 12.34
N ARG A 357 -0.64 2.15 12.95
CA ARG A 357 -0.11 2.34 14.30
C ARG A 357 -0.95 3.32 15.11
N GLY A 358 -0.83 3.25 16.43
CA GLY A 358 -1.50 4.18 17.35
C GLY A 358 -1.10 3.95 18.80
N PRO A 359 -1.57 4.77 19.75
CA PRO A 359 -1.55 4.40 21.16
C PRO A 359 -2.37 3.11 21.38
N ALA A 360 -1.93 2.22 22.28
CA ALA A 360 -2.74 1.09 22.76
C ALA A 360 -3.48 1.39 24.07
N GLY A 361 -3.38 2.63 24.56
CA GLY A 361 -4.16 3.11 25.69
C GLY A 361 -3.60 2.91 27.09
N GLY A 362 -4.25 3.58 28.05
CA GLY A 362 -3.95 3.52 29.47
C GLY A 362 -2.54 3.99 29.88
N THR A 363 -2.29 4.05 31.19
CA THR A 363 -0.95 4.39 31.70
C THR A 363 0.00 3.19 31.61
N GLY A 364 0.62 2.99 30.45
CA GLY A 364 1.79 2.12 30.29
C GLY A 364 1.61 0.83 29.47
N ARG A 365 0.64 0.76 28.55
CA ARG A 365 0.75 -0.16 27.40
C ARG A 365 1.76 0.39 26.38
N GLY A 366 2.35 -0.49 25.57
CA GLY A 366 3.19 -0.09 24.44
C GLY A 366 2.37 0.45 23.27
N ALA A 367 3.01 1.09 22.27
CA ALA A 367 2.31 1.51 21.07
C ALA A 367 1.71 0.31 20.31
N MET A 368 0.48 0.44 19.81
CA MET A 368 -0.13 -0.55 18.93
C MET A 368 0.49 -0.46 17.54
N THR A 369 0.88 -1.61 16.98
CA THR A 369 1.24 -1.78 15.57
C THR A 369 0.43 -2.94 14.99
N LEU A 370 -0.40 -2.64 14.00
CA LEU A 370 -1.22 -3.62 13.28
C LEU A 370 -0.59 -3.92 11.92
N VAL A 371 -0.61 -5.20 11.55
CA VAL A 371 -0.15 -5.66 10.23
C VAL A 371 -1.21 -6.56 9.60
N GLY A 372 -1.62 -6.22 8.37
CA GLY A 372 -2.57 -7.00 7.58
C GLY A 372 -1.89 -8.05 6.71
N ALA A 373 -2.51 -9.23 6.66
CA ALA A 373 -2.12 -10.38 5.86
C ALA A 373 -3.36 -10.93 5.12
N PRO A 374 -3.84 -10.24 4.08
CA PRO A 374 -5.12 -10.57 3.45
C PRO A 374 -5.11 -11.88 2.65
N GLY A 375 -3.94 -12.43 2.32
CA GLY A 375 -3.77 -13.69 1.57
C GLY A 375 -3.76 -14.95 2.44
N VAL A 376 -4.30 -14.92 3.67
CA VAL A 376 -4.33 -16.09 4.55
C VAL A 376 -5.52 -16.99 4.23
N ASP A 377 -5.22 -18.22 3.79
CA ASP A 377 -6.16 -19.28 3.42
C ASP A 377 -6.94 -19.95 4.59
N THR A 378 -7.03 -19.31 5.77
CA THR A 378 -7.73 -19.86 6.94
C THR A 378 -8.61 -18.80 7.61
N PRO A 379 -9.89 -19.08 7.90
CA PRO A 379 -10.61 -20.36 7.77
C PRO A 379 -11.06 -20.73 6.34
N ALA A 380 -10.91 -19.83 5.36
CA ALA A 380 -11.21 -20.04 3.95
C ALA A 380 -10.17 -19.34 3.06
N SER A 381 -10.15 -19.65 1.75
CA SER A 381 -9.16 -19.04 0.85
C SER A 381 -9.28 -17.53 0.75
N ASP A 382 -8.14 -16.84 0.83
CA ASP A 382 -8.02 -15.38 1.02
C ASP A 382 -9.04 -14.80 2.03
N ALA A 383 -9.31 -15.51 3.14
CA ALA A 383 -10.11 -14.96 4.24
C ALA A 383 -9.41 -13.76 4.88
N GLY A 384 -8.07 -13.82 4.96
CA GLY A 384 -7.20 -12.77 5.47
C GLY A 384 -7.13 -12.72 7.00
N CYS A 385 -6.02 -12.20 7.54
CA CYS A 385 -5.82 -12.00 8.97
C CYS A 385 -5.15 -10.66 9.29
N VAL A 386 -5.30 -10.22 10.55
CA VAL A 386 -4.62 -9.05 11.12
C VAL A 386 -3.93 -9.47 12.42
N TYR A 387 -2.74 -8.93 12.64
CA TYR A 387 -1.91 -9.18 13.82
C TYR A 387 -1.58 -7.85 14.52
N LEU A 388 -1.78 -7.80 15.84
CA LEU A 388 -1.54 -6.63 16.69
C LEU A 388 -0.33 -6.89 17.59
N TYR A 389 0.70 -6.06 17.45
CA TYR A 389 1.92 -6.07 18.25
C TYR A 389 1.95 -4.85 19.18
N GLU A 390 2.34 -5.06 20.43
CA GLU A 390 2.51 -3.99 21.42
C GLU A 390 4.00 -3.64 21.56
N GLY A 391 4.34 -2.37 21.34
CA GLY A 391 5.71 -1.88 21.41
C GLY A 391 6.61 -2.56 20.37
N THR A 392 7.65 -3.22 20.86
CA THR A 392 8.64 -3.98 20.08
C THR A 392 8.50 -5.50 20.25
N ALA A 393 7.33 -6.00 20.67
CA ALA A 393 7.14 -7.42 20.94
C ALA A 393 7.31 -8.32 19.69
N ASP A 394 8.05 -9.42 19.84
CA ASP A 394 8.27 -10.42 18.77
C ASP A 394 6.97 -11.16 18.38
N THR A 395 6.08 -11.36 19.35
CA THR A 395 4.79 -12.02 19.20
C THR A 395 3.66 -11.01 19.30
N TRP A 396 2.64 -11.17 18.46
CA TRP A 396 1.40 -10.42 18.59
C TRP A 396 0.72 -10.69 19.94
N SER A 397 0.07 -9.68 20.52
CA SER A 397 -0.77 -9.83 21.71
C SER A 397 -2.22 -10.17 21.35
N TRP A 398 -2.66 -9.78 20.14
CA TRP A 398 -3.95 -10.15 19.56
C TRP A 398 -3.82 -10.47 18.06
N SER A 399 -4.64 -11.38 17.55
CA SER A 399 -4.79 -11.61 16.11
C SER A 399 -6.17 -12.16 15.78
N GLN A 400 -6.68 -11.84 14.59
CA GLN A 400 -7.94 -12.37 14.09
C GLN A 400 -7.86 -12.61 12.58
N CYS A 401 -8.63 -13.58 12.10
CA CYS A 401 -8.84 -13.82 10.68
C CYS A 401 -10.31 -13.56 10.30
N GLY A 402 -10.54 -13.21 9.04
CA GLY A 402 -11.87 -12.97 8.49
C GLY A 402 -12.72 -14.22 8.40
N GLU A 403 -14.02 -14.05 8.15
CA GLU A 403 -14.92 -15.13 7.79
C GLU A 403 -15.41 -14.94 6.35
N GLY A 404 -15.35 -16.02 5.55
CA GLY A 404 -15.79 -16.00 4.16
C GLY A 404 -14.66 -16.23 3.15
N LEU A 405 -15.03 -16.73 1.97
CA LEU A 405 -14.15 -16.95 0.83
C LEU A 405 -13.81 -15.59 0.18
N LEU A 406 -12.54 -15.35 -0.13
CA LEU A 406 -12.00 -14.11 -0.71
C LEU A 406 -12.30 -12.83 0.08
N ALA A 407 -12.61 -12.92 1.38
CA ALA A 407 -13.03 -11.77 2.19
C ALA A 407 -11.94 -10.68 2.30
N GLY A 408 -10.67 -11.08 2.34
CA GLY A 408 -9.52 -10.17 2.43
C GLY A 408 -9.50 -9.33 3.70
N PHE A 409 -9.84 -9.91 4.86
CA PHE A 409 -9.77 -9.22 6.15
C PHE A 409 -8.34 -8.74 6.43
N GLY A 410 -8.18 -7.46 6.72
CA GLY A 410 -6.88 -6.79 6.83
C GLY A 410 -6.40 -6.13 5.53
N LYS A 411 -7.19 -6.13 4.45
CA LYS A 411 -6.84 -5.43 3.20
C LYS A 411 -6.96 -3.90 3.29
N ALA A 412 -7.61 -3.39 4.33
CA ALA A 412 -7.50 -2.00 4.78
C ALA A 412 -7.41 -1.97 6.32
N LEU A 413 -6.65 -1.01 6.86
CA LEU A 413 -6.45 -0.80 8.30
C LEU A 413 -6.43 0.69 8.62
N ALA A 414 -7.04 1.07 9.75
CA ALA A 414 -6.86 2.37 10.39
C ALA A 414 -6.80 2.19 11.91
N ALA A 415 -6.06 3.05 12.63
CA ALA A 415 -5.85 2.89 14.07
C ALA A 415 -5.45 4.20 14.75
N GLY A 416 -5.60 4.25 16.08
CA GLY A 416 -4.94 5.22 16.94
C GLY A 416 -5.76 6.44 17.35
N THR A 417 -7.01 6.54 16.90
CA THR A 417 -7.99 7.43 17.52
C THR A 417 -8.79 6.65 18.57
N ASP A 418 -8.96 7.24 19.75
CA ASP A 418 -9.98 6.84 20.74
C ASP A 418 -11.35 7.28 20.19
N VAL A 419 -12.18 6.33 19.72
CA VAL A 419 -13.47 6.68 19.11
C VAL A 419 -14.64 6.56 20.08
N ASP A 420 -14.57 5.71 21.11
CA ASP A 420 -15.65 5.55 22.10
C ASP A 420 -15.52 6.44 23.37
N GLY A 421 -14.34 7.01 23.60
CA GLY A 421 -14.04 7.96 24.68
C GLY A 421 -13.51 7.34 25.97
N ASP A 422 -12.99 6.10 25.95
CA ASP A 422 -12.46 5.42 27.14
C ASP A 422 -10.99 5.76 27.49
N GLY A 423 -10.24 6.36 26.56
CA GLY A 423 -8.83 6.72 26.69
C GLY A 423 -7.82 5.69 26.16
N ASP A 424 -8.30 4.60 25.56
CA ASP A 424 -7.52 3.66 24.77
C ASP A 424 -7.64 3.96 23.26
N GLY A 425 -6.72 3.42 22.44
CA GLY A 425 -6.69 3.69 20.99
C GLY A 425 -7.31 2.56 20.20
N ASP A 426 -8.33 2.87 19.39
CA ASP A 426 -9.12 1.89 18.65
C ASP A 426 -8.58 1.62 17.25
N PHE A 427 -9.11 0.59 16.57
CA PHE A 427 -8.74 0.26 15.21
C PHE A 427 -9.86 -0.35 14.35
N ALA A 428 -9.85 -0.03 13.06
CA ALA A 428 -10.80 -0.54 12.07
C ALA A 428 -10.11 -1.42 11.02
N VAL A 429 -10.80 -2.50 10.61
CA VAL A 429 -10.32 -3.49 9.65
C VAL A 429 -11.31 -3.61 8.49
N GLY A 430 -10.83 -3.38 7.27
CA GLY A 430 -11.58 -3.60 6.04
C GLY A 430 -11.50 -5.04 5.52
N SER A 431 -12.63 -5.52 5.00
CA SER A 431 -12.80 -6.82 4.32
C SER A 431 -13.62 -6.63 3.03
N PRO A 432 -13.10 -5.90 2.01
CA PRO A 432 -13.88 -5.49 0.85
C PRO A 432 -14.33 -6.63 -0.06
N GLY A 433 -13.71 -7.82 0.04
CA GLY A 433 -14.14 -8.99 -0.72
C GLY A 433 -15.29 -9.77 -0.08
N TRP A 434 -15.68 -9.44 1.15
CA TRP A 434 -16.67 -10.18 1.94
C TRP A 434 -18.03 -10.30 1.23
N ASN A 435 -18.61 -11.51 1.23
CA ASN A 435 -19.89 -11.85 0.60
C ASN A 435 -20.00 -11.33 -0.84
N ASP A 436 -19.29 -11.96 -1.78
CA ASP A 436 -19.27 -11.60 -3.20
C ASP A 436 -18.95 -10.10 -3.43
N ARG A 437 -17.98 -9.58 -2.66
CA ARG A 437 -17.57 -8.17 -2.64
C ARG A 437 -18.68 -7.18 -2.26
N THR A 438 -19.67 -7.61 -1.49
CA THR A 438 -20.54 -6.67 -0.75
C THR A 438 -19.68 -5.81 0.17
N GLY A 439 -18.67 -6.43 0.79
CA GLY A 439 -17.70 -5.76 1.63
C GLY A 439 -18.20 -5.53 3.06
N LYS A 440 -17.24 -5.40 3.98
CA LYS A 440 -17.46 -5.29 5.42
C LYS A 440 -16.34 -4.48 6.08
N VAL A 441 -16.67 -3.76 7.16
CA VAL A 441 -15.70 -3.17 8.08
C VAL A 441 -16.02 -3.61 9.50
N ASP A 442 -14.99 -3.98 10.26
CA ASP A 442 -15.06 -4.27 11.69
C ASP A 442 -14.24 -3.23 12.47
N LEU A 443 -14.87 -2.56 13.44
CA LEU A 443 -14.24 -1.65 14.40
C LEU A 443 -14.02 -2.38 15.73
N PHE A 444 -12.79 -2.39 16.20
CA PHE A 444 -12.33 -3.00 17.43
C PHE A 444 -11.94 -1.89 18.41
N ALA A 445 -12.70 -1.78 19.50
CA ALA A 445 -12.32 -0.98 20.65
C ALA A 445 -11.68 -1.87 21.73
N LEU A 446 -10.72 -1.33 22.49
CA LEU A 446 -9.91 -2.16 23.40
C LEU A 446 -10.61 -2.49 24.74
N SER A 447 -11.67 -1.78 25.13
CA SER A 447 -12.53 -2.15 26.27
C SER A 447 -13.99 -2.47 25.92
N ALA A 448 -14.51 -1.95 24.80
CA ALA A 448 -15.89 -2.15 24.35
C ALA A 448 -16.07 -3.33 23.37
N PRO A 449 -17.30 -3.86 23.18
CA PRO A 449 -17.57 -4.86 22.15
C PRO A 449 -17.37 -4.27 20.74
N TRP A 450 -16.82 -5.06 19.82
CA TRP A 450 -16.64 -4.64 18.43
C TRP A 450 -17.96 -4.28 17.73
N ARG A 451 -17.88 -3.46 16.68
CA ARG A 451 -19.00 -3.15 15.77
C ARG A 451 -18.66 -3.52 14.34
N SER A 452 -19.66 -3.93 13.56
CA SER A 452 -19.51 -4.29 12.15
C SER A 452 -20.49 -3.49 11.30
N TRP A 453 -20.03 -2.98 10.16
CA TRP A 453 -20.89 -2.45 9.08
C TRP A 453 -20.63 -3.25 7.79
N VAL A 454 -21.63 -3.32 6.93
CA VAL A 454 -21.66 -4.14 5.72
C VAL A 454 -22.14 -3.28 4.54
N GLY A 455 -21.61 -3.50 3.34
CA GLY A 455 -22.04 -2.82 2.13
C GLY A 455 -23.49 -3.11 1.74
N SER A 456 -24.02 -2.36 0.76
CA SER A 456 -25.44 -2.40 0.41
C SER A 456 -25.80 -3.43 -0.66
N ALA A 457 -24.86 -3.76 -1.56
CA ALA A 457 -25.06 -4.67 -2.67
C ALA A 457 -23.77 -5.43 -3.06
N GLU A 458 -23.94 -6.52 -3.80
CA GLU A 458 -22.84 -7.28 -4.43
C GLU A 458 -21.95 -6.35 -5.27
N GLY A 459 -20.63 -6.44 -5.06
CA GLY A 459 -19.67 -5.63 -5.82
C GLY A 459 -19.48 -4.18 -5.39
N ASP A 460 -20.08 -3.72 -4.28
CA ASP A 460 -19.85 -2.39 -3.70
C ASP A 460 -18.38 -2.14 -3.27
N ASP A 461 -17.63 -3.21 -2.99
CA ASP A 461 -16.26 -3.19 -2.41
C ASP A 461 -16.17 -2.40 -1.08
N PHE A 462 -17.23 -2.41 -0.24
CA PHE A 462 -17.28 -1.64 1.02
C PHE A 462 -16.17 -2.05 2.01
N GLY A 463 -15.46 -1.07 2.56
CA GLY A 463 -14.27 -1.32 3.38
C GLY A 463 -12.98 -1.48 2.57
N TRP A 464 -12.96 -1.02 1.32
CA TRP A 464 -11.75 -0.98 0.49
C TRP A 464 -10.68 -0.05 1.06
N ALA A 465 -11.12 1.07 1.64
CA ALA A 465 -10.31 1.98 2.41
C ALA A 465 -11.08 2.35 3.69
N VAL A 466 -10.36 2.55 4.79
CA VAL A 466 -10.91 3.00 6.07
C VAL A 466 -9.99 4.05 6.68
N ALA A 467 -10.56 5.03 7.38
CA ALA A 467 -9.85 5.95 8.25
C ALA A 467 -10.61 6.11 9.56
N LEU A 468 -9.88 6.25 10.66
CA LEU A 468 -10.39 6.75 11.93
C LEU A 468 -9.85 8.16 12.12
N GLY A 469 -10.66 9.06 12.65
CA GLY A 469 -10.25 10.44 12.93
C GLY A 469 -11.01 11.01 14.14
N PRO A 470 -10.48 12.08 14.75
CA PRO A 470 -11.09 12.71 15.92
C PRO A 470 -12.41 13.42 15.56
N ASP A 471 -13.15 13.86 16.59
CA ASP A 471 -14.46 14.53 16.52
C ASP A 471 -14.68 15.38 15.25
N ALA A 472 -15.49 14.82 14.34
CA ALA A 472 -15.84 15.38 13.05
C ALA A 472 -17.28 15.91 13.02
N ASP A 473 -18.19 15.35 13.84
CA ASP A 473 -19.60 15.76 13.90
C ASP A 473 -19.94 16.75 15.04
N GLY A 474 -18.98 17.06 15.89
CA GLY A 474 -19.10 17.98 17.04
C GLY A 474 -19.59 17.32 18.32
N ARG A 475 -19.46 15.99 18.43
CA ARG A 475 -19.79 15.17 19.60
C ARG A 475 -18.57 14.35 20.01
N ALA A 476 -18.10 14.56 21.24
CA ALA A 476 -16.97 13.82 21.82
C ALA A 476 -17.02 12.31 21.55
N GLY A 477 -15.85 11.77 21.18
CA GLY A 477 -15.66 10.50 20.48
C GLY A 477 -14.88 10.76 19.19
N GLY A 478 -14.91 9.80 18.28
CA GLY A 478 -14.36 9.95 16.93
C GLY A 478 -15.15 9.14 15.90
N GLU A 479 -14.88 9.40 14.63
CA GLU A 479 -15.66 8.88 13.51
C GLU A 479 -14.85 7.94 12.60
N LEU A 480 -15.57 7.05 11.92
CA LEU A 480 -15.08 6.07 10.98
C LEU A 480 -15.50 6.45 9.56
N LEU A 481 -14.52 6.76 8.71
CA LEU A 481 -14.73 7.07 7.29
C LEU A 481 -14.43 5.81 6.45
N VAL A 482 -15.40 5.36 5.64
CA VAL A 482 -15.31 4.11 4.88
C VAL A 482 -15.52 4.33 3.39
N GLY A 483 -14.59 3.81 2.59
CA GLY A 483 -14.67 3.77 1.12
C GLY A 483 -15.35 2.52 0.57
N ALA A 484 -16.19 2.70 -0.44
CA ALA A 484 -16.86 1.67 -1.23
C ALA A 484 -16.76 2.00 -2.74
N PRO A 485 -15.57 1.85 -3.36
CA PRO A 485 -15.28 2.30 -4.73
C PRO A 485 -15.89 1.39 -5.83
N GLY A 486 -16.62 0.34 -5.48
CA GLY A 486 -17.37 -0.51 -6.40
C GLY A 486 -18.76 0.03 -6.76
N VAL A 487 -19.38 0.77 -5.83
CA VAL A 487 -20.75 1.31 -5.91
C VAL A 487 -21.03 1.99 -7.25
N GLY A 488 -22.23 1.75 -7.79
CA GLY A 488 -22.74 2.48 -8.96
C GLY A 488 -21.97 2.25 -10.26
N GLY A 489 -21.35 1.07 -10.42
CA GLY A 489 -20.52 0.76 -11.59
C GLY A 489 -19.15 1.43 -11.51
N HIS A 490 -18.47 1.28 -10.37
CA HIS A 490 -17.22 1.97 -10.05
C HIS A 490 -17.31 3.50 -10.05
N ARG A 491 -18.50 4.07 -9.83
CA ARG A 491 -18.64 5.48 -9.44
C ARG A 491 -17.97 5.70 -8.09
N GLY A 492 -18.25 4.80 -7.15
CA GLY A 492 -17.72 4.81 -5.81
C GLY A 492 -18.49 5.72 -4.86
N ARG A 493 -18.33 5.44 -3.58
CA ARG A 493 -19.03 6.08 -2.46
C ARG A 493 -18.11 6.13 -1.24
N VAL A 494 -18.29 7.14 -0.40
CA VAL A 494 -17.74 7.21 0.95
C VAL A 494 -18.87 7.41 1.95
N LEU A 495 -18.74 6.80 3.12
CA LEU A 495 -19.70 6.86 4.22
C LEU A 495 -18.98 7.24 5.51
N LEU A 496 -19.50 8.23 6.23
CA LEU A 496 -19.06 8.59 7.58
C LEU A 496 -19.97 7.90 8.60
N PHE A 497 -19.39 7.17 9.55
CA PHE A 497 -20.11 6.51 10.64
C PHE A 497 -19.60 6.98 12.00
N ARG A 498 -20.48 6.98 12.98
CA ARG A 498 -20.13 7.11 14.40
C ARG A 498 -20.10 5.74 15.07
N PHE A 499 -19.18 5.54 16.03
CA PHE A 499 -19.02 4.25 16.70
C PHE A 499 -20.29 3.74 17.41
N ASP A 500 -21.19 4.63 17.86
CA ASP A 500 -22.42 4.31 18.56
C ASP A 500 -23.65 4.13 17.64
N GLU A 501 -23.59 4.56 16.38
CA GLU A 501 -24.71 4.53 15.41
C GLU A 501 -24.61 3.42 14.33
N GLU A 502 -25.76 2.89 13.88
CA GLU A 502 -25.81 1.86 12.81
C GLU A 502 -25.90 2.49 11.42
N ALA A 503 -26.55 3.65 11.31
CA ALA A 503 -26.67 4.41 10.08
C ALA A 503 -25.43 5.29 9.84
N PRO A 504 -25.07 5.60 8.57
CA PRO A 504 -24.09 6.62 8.29
C PRO A 504 -24.62 8.00 8.66
N LEU A 505 -23.76 8.84 9.24
CA LEU A 505 -24.01 10.26 9.49
C LEU A 505 -24.12 11.04 8.18
N ARG A 506 -23.20 10.76 7.25
CA ARG A 506 -23.10 11.37 5.92
C ARG A 506 -22.70 10.31 4.90
N VAL A 507 -23.21 10.47 3.68
CA VAL A 507 -22.84 9.68 2.51
C VAL A 507 -22.50 10.64 1.37
N TRP A 508 -21.39 10.35 0.68
CA TRP A 508 -21.01 11.04 -0.55
C TRP A 508 -20.86 10.00 -1.66
N ASP A 509 -21.57 10.18 -2.77
CA ASP A 509 -21.35 9.46 -4.02
C ASP A 509 -20.39 10.25 -4.93
N GLY A 510 -19.58 9.52 -5.70
CA GLY A 510 -18.74 10.10 -6.75
C GLY A 510 -19.55 10.62 -7.95
N GLU A 511 -18.90 11.41 -8.80
CA GLU A 511 -19.54 12.06 -9.95
C GLU A 511 -19.95 11.07 -11.05
N THR A 512 -18.99 10.32 -11.63
CA THR A 512 -19.23 9.48 -12.82
C THR A 512 -18.79 8.03 -12.64
N ALA A 513 -19.37 7.11 -13.43
CA ALA A 513 -19.04 5.70 -13.38
C ALA A 513 -17.61 5.43 -13.90
N GLY A 514 -16.75 4.87 -13.06
CA GLY A 514 -15.35 4.58 -13.34
C GLY A 514 -14.35 5.41 -12.53
N ASP A 515 -14.81 6.40 -11.76
CA ASP A 515 -13.96 7.32 -10.99
C ASP A 515 -13.41 6.69 -9.69
N ARG A 516 -14.05 5.64 -9.18
CA ARG A 516 -13.67 4.89 -7.96
C ARG A 516 -13.51 5.79 -6.73
N PHE A 517 -14.44 6.73 -6.54
CA PHE A 517 -14.51 7.58 -5.36
C PHE A 517 -14.52 6.75 -4.07
N GLY A 518 -13.64 7.10 -3.12
CA GLY A 518 -13.42 6.31 -1.90
C GLY A 518 -12.42 5.16 -2.06
N CYS A 519 -11.56 5.15 -3.09
CA CYS A 519 -10.50 4.14 -3.19
C CYS A 519 -9.34 4.38 -2.20
N ALA A 520 -9.22 5.59 -1.66
CA ALA A 520 -8.42 5.97 -0.50
C ALA A 520 -9.16 7.07 0.28
N VAL A 521 -9.01 7.10 1.61
CA VAL A 521 -9.68 8.08 2.48
C VAL A 521 -8.77 8.48 3.64
N SER A 522 -8.89 9.71 4.13
CA SER A 522 -8.25 10.21 5.35
C SER A 522 -9.21 11.17 6.07
N LEU A 523 -9.19 11.17 7.40
CA LEU A 523 -10.06 11.99 8.27
C LEU A 523 -9.22 12.64 9.37
N GLY A 524 -9.13 13.97 9.40
CA GLY A 524 -8.29 14.71 10.35
C GLY A 524 -7.94 16.11 9.87
N GLY A 525 -7.45 16.97 10.78
CA GLY A 525 -7.09 18.35 10.47
C GLY A 525 -8.32 19.28 10.36
N ASP A 526 -8.08 20.59 10.49
CA ASP A 526 -9.11 21.65 10.54
C ASP A 526 -8.82 22.65 9.41
N VAL A 527 -9.20 22.26 8.20
CA VAL A 527 -8.81 22.95 6.98
C VAL A 527 -9.72 24.16 6.71
N ASP A 528 -10.99 24.10 7.14
CA ASP A 528 -11.91 25.24 7.09
C ASP A 528 -11.90 26.14 8.36
N GLY A 529 -11.34 25.65 9.48
CA GLY A 529 -11.11 26.43 10.71
C GLY A 529 -12.25 26.42 11.73
N ASP A 530 -13.25 25.54 11.58
CA ASP A 530 -14.34 25.40 12.55
C ASP A 530 -13.94 24.64 13.84
N ARG A 531 -12.84 23.87 13.81
CA ARG A 531 -12.22 22.98 14.82
C ARG A 531 -12.85 21.59 14.97
N ARG A 532 -13.02 20.91 13.84
CA ARG A 532 -13.38 19.48 13.69
C ARG A 532 -12.35 18.79 12.80
N ALA A 533 -12.55 17.50 12.51
CA ALA A 533 -11.78 16.75 11.52
C ALA A 533 -12.40 16.82 10.11
N ASP A 534 -11.61 17.22 9.12
CA ASP A 534 -12.00 17.26 7.70
C ASP A 534 -11.66 15.96 6.95
N ALA A 535 -12.30 15.75 5.79
CA ALA A 535 -12.19 14.50 5.02
C ALA A 535 -11.52 14.70 3.66
N LEU A 536 -10.43 13.98 3.41
CA LEU A 536 -9.73 13.91 2.11
C LEU A 536 -10.00 12.55 1.45
N ILE A 537 -10.57 12.56 0.25
CA ILE A 537 -11.08 11.37 -0.44
C ILE A 537 -10.44 11.26 -1.83
N GLY A 538 -9.84 10.11 -2.11
CA GLY A 538 -9.30 9.75 -3.41
C GLY A 538 -10.34 9.09 -4.32
N ALA A 539 -10.37 9.52 -5.59
CA ALA A 539 -11.07 8.87 -6.68
C ALA A 539 -10.04 8.55 -7.78
N CYS A 540 -9.26 7.51 -7.54
CA CYS A 540 -8.07 7.13 -8.32
C CYS A 540 -8.37 6.56 -9.72
N GLY A 541 -9.59 6.70 -10.22
CA GLY A 541 -9.96 6.35 -11.59
C GLY A 541 -9.87 4.86 -11.94
N SER A 542 -10.04 4.56 -13.22
CA SER A 542 -9.91 3.20 -13.77
C SER A 542 -9.49 3.23 -15.24
N GLY A 543 -8.60 2.30 -15.61
CA GLY A 543 -7.99 2.26 -16.94
C GLY A 543 -7.19 3.53 -17.21
N PHE A 544 -7.55 4.26 -18.27
CA PHE A 544 -6.90 5.51 -18.67
C PHE A 544 -7.54 6.77 -18.06
N ARG A 545 -8.56 6.66 -17.21
CA ARG A 545 -9.14 7.85 -16.55
C ARG A 545 -8.06 8.50 -15.64
N PRO A 546 -7.90 9.84 -15.66
CA PRO A 546 -7.11 10.53 -14.65
C PRO A 546 -7.73 10.32 -13.27
N GLY A 547 -6.91 10.36 -12.23
CA GLY A 547 -7.41 10.39 -10.85
C GLY A 547 -7.92 11.77 -10.43
N LYS A 548 -8.70 11.80 -9.35
CA LYS A 548 -9.16 13.02 -8.67
C LYS A 548 -8.97 12.90 -7.15
N VAL A 549 -8.86 14.04 -6.47
CA VAL A 549 -8.94 14.15 -5.01
C VAL A 549 -9.93 15.23 -4.61
N TYR A 550 -10.70 14.94 -3.57
CA TYR A 550 -11.76 15.78 -3.01
C TYR A 550 -11.44 16.05 -1.54
N LEU A 551 -11.48 17.32 -1.13
CA LEU A 551 -11.44 17.73 0.28
C LEU A 551 -12.81 18.28 0.67
N PHE A 552 -13.42 17.72 1.71
CA PHE A 552 -14.68 18.16 2.29
C PHE A 552 -14.43 18.75 3.69
N GLY A 553 -14.59 20.07 3.82
CA GLY A 553 -14.60 20.76 5.11
C GLY A 553 -15.83 20.40 5.93
N SER A 554 -15.63 20.05 7.19
CA SER A 554 -16.65 19.55 8.13
C SER A 554 -17.69 20.59 8.52
N GLY A 555 -17.40 21.88 8.35
CA GLY A 555 -18.40 22.94 8.38
C GLY A 555 -19.47 22.83 7.28
N SER A 556 -19.28 21.98 6.25
CA SER A 556 -20.16 21.84 5.07
C SER A 556 -21.05 20.58 5.02
N TRP A 557 -21.04 19.75 6.06
CA TRP A 557 -21.72 18.44 6.09
C TRP A 557 -23.18 18.47 6.59
#